data_AF-A0A968VE99-F1
#
_entry.id   AF-A0A968VE99-F1
#
_cell.length_a   1.000
_cell.length_b   1.000
_cell.length_c   1.000
_cell.angle_alpha   90.00
_cell.angle_beta   90.00
_cell.angle_gamma   90.00
#
_symmetry.space_group_name_H-M   'P 1'
#
loop_
_entity.id
_entity.type
_entity.pdbx_description
1 polymer ?
#
loop_
_entity_poly.entity_id
_entity_poly.type
_entity_poly.pdbx_seq_one_letter_code
_entity_poly.pdbx_strand_id
1 'polypeptide(L)' 'MHQPLKNSGRRNRIAVPEKYYKVIYDLREPEKKAIGFILPNEGSQRPESEFAVSVDEVERQTGLDFFPKL' A
#
# COMPACT_ATOMS: atom_id res chain seq x y z
N MET A 1 4.77 -16.35 9.15
CA MET A 1 6.24 -16.35 9.00
C MET A 1 6.66 -14.90 8.76
N HIS A 2 7.22 -14.22 9.77
CA HIS A 2 7.72 -12.86 9.59
C HIS A 2 9.13 -12.93 9.01
N GLN A 3 9.31 -12.42 7.79
CA GLN A 3 10.63 -12.29 7.18
C GLN A 3 11.43 -11.20 7.92
N PRO A 4 12.76 -11.36 8.06
CA PRO A 4 13.58 -10.42 8.80
C PRO A 4 13.76 -9.10 8.04
N LEU A 5 13.55 -7.99 8.73
CA LEU A 5 13.71 -6.63 8.21
C LEU A 5 15.14 -6.40 7.71
N LYS A 6 15.29 -5.89 6.49
CA LYS A 6 16.59 -5.56 5.88
C LYS A 6 17.22 -4.38 6.63
N ASN A 7 18.30 -4.63 7.39
CA ASN A 7 18.92 -3.62 8.24
C ASN A 7 19.82 -2.66 7.45
N SER A 8 19.52 -1.36 7.50
CA SER A 8 20.49 -0.31 7.15
C SER A 8 21.38 -0.06 8.37
N GLY A 9 22.72 -0.12 8.24
CA GLY A 9 23.68 -0.12 9.36
C GLY A 9 23.80 1.18 10.16
N ARG A 10 22.69 1.79 10.59
CA ARG A 10 22.61 2.99 11.43
C ARG A 10 22.30 2.60 12.88
N ARG A 11 22.73 3.44 13.83
CA ARG A 11 22.49 3.27 15.28
C ARG A 11 21.00 3.10 15.66
N ASN A 12 20.10 3.53 14.79
CA ASN A 12 18.67 3.26 14.88
C ASN A 12 18.30 2.11 13.95
N ARG A 13 17.70 1.05 14.51
CA ARG A 13 17.12 -0.06 13.74
C ARG A 13 15.89 0.44 12.99
N ILE A 14 16.07 0.82 11.73
CA ILE A 14 14.99 1.24 10.85
C ILE A 14 14.48 0.00 10.11
N ALA A 15 13.19 -0.30 10.27
CA ALA A 15 12.51 -1.33 9.52
C ALA A 15 12.41 -0.92 8.04
N VAL A 16 12.88 -1.79 7.14
CA VAL A 16 12.63 -1.66 5.70
C VAL A 16 11.47 -2.58 5.35
N PRO A 17 10.33 -2.04 4.87
CA PRO A 17 9.17 -2.86 4.55
C PRO A 17 9.40 -3.67 3.26
N GLU A 18 8.82 -4.85 3.17
CA GLU A 18 8.83 -5.68 1.95
C GLU A 18 7.91 -5.13 0.86
N LYS A 19 6.82 -4.47 1.26
CA LYS A 19 5.80 -3.89 0.39
C LYS A 19 5.33 -2.54 0.94
N TYR A 20 4.80 -1.71 0.07
CA TYR A 20 4.10 -0.49 0.44
C TYR A 20 2.75 -0.44 -0.28
N TYR A 21 1.86 0.43 0.19
CA TYR A 21 0.55 0.63 -0.40
C TYR A 21 0.30 2.09 -0.73
N LYS A 22 -0.61 2.32 -1.67
CA LYS A 22 -1.23 3.63 -1.94
C LYS A 22 -2.74 3.41 -1.97
N VAL A 23 -3.51 4.31 -1.36
CA VAL A 23 -4.98 4.32 -1.45
C VAL A 23 -5.40 5.69 -1.94
N ILE A 24 -6.21 5.73 -3.00
CA ILE A 24 -6.62 6.96 -3.69
C ILE A 24 -8.14 6.97 -3.78
N TYR A 25 -8.74 8.10 -3.41
CA TYR A 25 -10.16 8.35 -3.58
C TYR A 25 -10.39 9.49 -4.56
N ASP A 26 -11.22 9.23 -5.56
CA ASP A 26 -11.66 10.16 -6.57
C ASP A 26 -13.04 10.72 -6.19
N LEU A 27 -13.06 12.01 -5.85
CA LEU A 27 -14.24 12.75 -5.40
C LEU A 27 -15.10 13.31 -6.53
N ARG A 28 -14.78 12.99 -7.80
CA ARG A 28 -15.54 13.51 -8.95
C ARG A 28 -16.95 12.91 -8.99
N GLU A 29 -17.92 13.78 -9.22
CA GLU A 29 -19.32 13.42 -9.45
C GLU A 29 -19.54 12.97 -10.92
N PRO A 30 -20.57 12.16 -11.24
CA PRO A 30 -21.61 11.64 -10.33
C PRO A 30 -21.22 10.35 -9.59
N GLU A 31 -20.05 9.78 -9.92
CA GLU A 31 -19.63 8.49 -9.41
C GLU A 31 -18.26 8.62 -8.76
N LYS A 32 -18.25 8.57 -7.44
CA LYS A 32 -17.02 8.54 -6.65
C LYS A 32 -16.37 7.17 -6.73
N LYS A 33 -15.05 7.12 -6.85
CA LYS A 33 -14.29 5.88 -7.07
C LYS A 33 -13.12 5.80 -6.12
N ALA A 34 -12.78 4.60 -5.68
CA ALA A 34 -11.62 4.35 -4.84
C ALA A 34 -10.77 3.24 -5.45
N ILE A 35 -9.45 3.34 -5.29
CA ILE A 35 -8.50 2.33 -5.77
C ILE A 35 -7.36 2.18 -4.77
N GLY A 36 -6.99 0.93 -4.50
CA GLY A 36 -5.81 0.57 -3.73
C GLY A 36 -4.69 0.06 -4.63
N PHE A 37 -3.46 0.15 -4.15
CA PHE A 37 -2.30 -0.47 -4.76
C PHE A 37 -1.44 -1.12 -3.69
N ILE A 38 -0.87 -2.29 -3.97
CA ILE A 38 0.12 -2.95 -3.10
C ILE A 38 1.34 -3.33 -3.95
N LEU A 39 2.47 -2.67 -3.68
CA LEU A 39 3.69 -2.80 -4.48
C LEU A 39 4.83 -3.38 -3.65
N PRO A 40 5.69 -4.25 -4.23
CA PRO A 40 6.93 -4.65 -3.59
C PRO A 40 7.88 -3.45 -3.46
N ASN A 41 8.65 -3.39 -2.38
CA ASN A 41 9.62 -2.33 -2.13
C ASN A 41 10.93 -2.57 -2.91
N GLU A 42 10.80 -2.66 -4.23
CA GLU A 42 11.88 -2.90 -5.19
C GLU A 42 11.58 -2.19 -6.52
N GLY A 43 12.60 -2.02 -7.36
CA GLY A 43 12.42 -1.42 -8.68
C GLY A 43 11.58 -2.33 -9.59
N SER A 44 10.65 -1.73 -10.35
CA SER A 44 9.77 -2.45 -11.28
C SER A 44 9.58 -1.65 -12.57
N GLN A 45 9.58 -2.35 -13.70
CA GLN A 45 9.20 -1.80 -15.02
C GLN A 45 7.75 -2.14 -15.39
N ARG A 46 7.03 -2.86 -14.52
CA ARG A 46 5.62 -3.22 -14.73
C ARG A 46 4.74 -1.97 -14.49
N PRO A 47 3.67 -1.77 -15.28
CA PRO A 47 2.74 -0.68 -15.08
C PRO A 47 2.07 -0.74 -13.69
N GLU A 48 1.81 0.42 -13.08
CA GLU A 48 1.20 0.50 -11.73
C GLU A 48 -0.17 -0.21 -11.66
N SER A 49 -0.91 -0.25 -12.77
CA SER A 49 -2.22 -0.91 -12.87
C SER A 49 -2.18 -2.41 -12.57
N GLU A 50 -1.04 -3.07 -12.78
CA GLU A 50 -0.89 -4.50 -12.43
C GLU A 50 -0.84 -4.76 -10.92
N PHE A 51 -0.64 -3.70 -10.12
CA PHE A 51 -0.63 -3.77 -8.66
C PHE A 51 -1.92 -3.22 -8.04
N ALA A 52 -2.91 -2.88 -8.87
CA ALA A 52 -4.20 -2.37 -8.44
C ALA A 52 -5.00 -3.46 -7.71
N VAL A 53 -5.59 -3.08 -6.58
CA VAL A 53 -6.47 -3.89 -5.75
C VAL A 53 -7.65 -3.05 -5.28
N SER A 54 -8.67 -3.67 -4.67
CA SER A 54 -9.72 -2.92 -3.96
C SER A 54 -9.14 -2.23 -2.72
N VAL A 55 -9.82 -1.19 -2.22
CA VAL A 55 -9.47 -0.56 -0.94
C VAL A 55 -9.61 -1.58 0.19
N ASP A 56 -10.68 -2.37 0.19
CA ASP A 56 -10.92 -3.46 1.16
C ASP A 56 -9.74 -4.44 1.26
N GLU A 57 -9.06 -4.74 0.14
CA GLU A 57 -7.91 -5.63 0.15
C GLU A 57 -6.70 -4.98 0.86
N VAL A 58 -6.53 -3.66 0.74
CA VAL A 58 -5.50 -2.93 1.48
C VAL A 58 -5.86 -2.89 2.97
N GLU A 59 -7.11 -2.64 3.33
CA GLU A 59 -7.60 -2.67 4.71
C GLU A 59 -7.38 -4.03 5.35
N ARG A 60 -7.73 -5.11 4.64
CA ARG A 60 -7.53 -6.49 5.07
C ARG A 60 -6.05 -6.82 5.32
N GLN A 61 -5.13 -6.29 4.52
CA GLN A 61 -3.69 -6.53 4.69
C GLN A 61 -3.04 -5.66 5.77
N THR A 62 -3.57 -4.46 6.02
CA THR A 62 -2.96 -3.46 6.92
C THR A 62 -3.61 -3.40 8.30
N GLY A 63 -4.86 -3.85 8.43
CA GLY A 63 -5.69 -3.67 9.63
C GLY A 63 -6.14 -2.22 9.83
N LEU A 64 -6.06 -1.39 8.80
CA LEU A 64 -6.52 0.00 8.81
C LEU A 64 -7.89 0.11 8.15
N ASP A 65 -8.63 1.14 8.54
CA ASP A 65 -9.89 1.57 7.91
C ASP A 65 -9.61 2.90 7.19
N PHE A 66 -9.70 2.88 5.86
CA PHE A 66 -9.41 4.04 5.02
C PHE A 66 -10.68 4.81 4.73
N PHE A 67 -10.62 6.11 5.01
CA PHE A 67 -11.75 7.03 4.87
C PHE A 67 -12.99 6.68 5.72
N PRO A 68 -12.85 6.40 7.04
CA PRO A 68 -13.94 5.95 7.91
C PRO A 68 -15.11 6.94 8.10
N LYS A 69 -14.98 8.15 7.55
CA LYS A 69 -15.96 9.25 7.64
C LYS A 69 -16.62 9.56 6.29
N LEU A 70 -16.22 8.86 5.24
CA LEU A 70 -16.82 8.92 3.91
C LEU A 70 -17.79 7.74 3.77
#